data_AF-A0A4P7GTC4-F1
#
_entry.id   AF-A0A4P7GTC4-F1
#
_cell.length_a   1.000
_cell.length_b   1.000
_cell.length_c   1.000
_cell.angle_alpha   90.00
_cell.angle_beta   90.00
_cell.angle_gamma   90.00
#
_symmetry.space_group_name_H-M   'P 1'
#
loop_
_entity.id
_entity.type
_entity.pdbx_description
1 polymer ?
#
loop_
_entity_poly.entity_id
_entity_poly.type
_entity_poly.pdbx_seq_one_letter_code
_entity_poly.pdbx_strand_id
1 'polypeptide(L)'
;MTELPPRVARLFHNYDVRTIDAERDRQLVILTVLAYGEWEDIQWLFRTYGWDAVRDVVARDLQTVRSLPPSVLNLWSIVFWGKPLRPPEPRERWAPTRSPEPPS
;
A
#
# COMPACT_ATOMS: atom_id res chain seq x y z
N MET A 1 13.35 6.25 16.46
CA MET A 1 12.44 5.13 16.74
C MET A 1 11.10 5.70 17.11
N THR A 2 10.28 5.97 16.10
CA THR A 2 8.87 6.32 16.30
C THR A 2 8.08 5.03 16.31
N GLU A 3 7.54 4.67 17.47
CA GLU A 3 6.78 3.45 17.64
C GLU A 3 5.40 3.56 16.97
N LEU A 4 4.91 2.45 16.43
CA LEU A 4 3.56 2.39 15.89
C LEU A 4 2.54 2.29 17.03
N PRO A 5 1.41 3.02 16.94
CA PRO A 5 0.34 2.86 17.92
C PRO A 5 -0.19 1.41 17.87
N PRO A 6 -0.62 0.83 19.02
CA PRO A 6 -1.02 -0.58 19.10
C PRO A 6 -2.07 -1.00 18.06
N ARG A 7 -2.99 -0.09 17.71
CA ARG A 7 -4.04 -0.31 16.72
C ARG A 7 -3.51 -0.53 15.31
N VAL A 8 -2.42 0.14 14.96
CA VAL A 8 -1.76 0.01 13.65
C VAL A 8 -0.77 -1.15 13.69
N ALA A 9 -0.07 -1.33 14.81
CA ALA A 9 0.85 -2.44 15.03
C ALA A 9 0.21 -3.82 14.77
N ARG A 10 -1.09 -3.99 15.07
CA ARG A 10 -1.84 -5.25 14.80
C ARG A 10 -1.79 -5.69 13.32
N LEU A 11 -1.64 -4.75 12.39
CA LEU A 11 -1.60 -5.04 10.96
C LEU A 11 -0.28 -5.70 10.54
N PHE A 12 0.74 -5.65 11.39
CA PHE A 12 2.09 -6.16 11.13
C PHE A 12 2.38 -7.49 11.84
N HIS A 13 1.36 -8.32 12.08
CA HIS A 13 1.51 -9.61 12.78
C HIS A 13 2.51 -10.58 12.11
N ASN A 14 2.78 -10.41 10.81
CA ASN A 14 3.79 -11.20 10.07
C ASN A 14 5.21 -10.61 10.12
N TYR A 15 5.40 -9.49 10.81
CA TYR A 15 6.69 -8.80 10.95
C TYR A 15 7.07 -8.69 12.43
N ASP A 16 8.37 -8.61 12.72
CA ASP A 16 8.81 -8.20 14.05
C ASP A 16 8.55 -6.69 14.21
N VAL A 17 7.44 -6.33 14.86
CA VAL A 17 6.99 -4.94 15.05
C VAL A 17 8.08 -4.07 15.68
N ARG A 18 9.00 -4.65 16.47
CA ARG A 18 10.12 -3.93 17.12
C ARG A 18 11.16 -3.43 16.11
N THR A 19 11.12 -3.96 14.89
CA THR A 19 12.03 -3.58 13.80
C THR A 19 11.44 -2.51 12.89
N ILE A 20 10.14 -2.22 13.03
CA ILE A 20 9.41 -1.25 12.20
C ILE A 20 9.48 0.12 12.88
N ASP A 21 10.06 1.08 12.19
CA ASP A 21 10.04 2.49 12.59
C ASP A 21 9.02 3.23 11.72
N ALA A 22 8.05 3.88 12.35
CA ALA A 22 6.93 4.51 11.63
C ALA A 22 7.37 5.60 10.63
N GLU A 23 8.49 6.28 10.87
CA GLU A 23 9.01 7.32 9.99
C GLU A 23 9.94 6.76 8.93
N ARG A 24 10.90 5.92 9.36
CA ARG A 24 11.88 5.31 8.44
C ARG A 24 11.18 4.38 7.44
N ASP A 25 10.21 3.60 7.92
CA ASP A 25 9.51 2.58 7.15
C ASP A 25 8.13 3.07 6.69
N ARG A 26 7.96 4.40 6.56
CA ARG A 26 6.68 5.04 6.20
C ARG A 26 5.99 4.44 4.99
N GLN A 27 6.74 4.00 3.97
CA GLN A 27 6.17 3.39 2.77
C GLN A 27 5.50 2.07 3.11
N LEU A 28 6.17 1.21 3.88
CA LEU A 28 5.59 -0.05 4.35
C LEU A 28 4.34 0.23 5.19
N VAL A 29 4.43 1.19 6.12
CA VAL A 29 3.31 1.53 7.01
C VAL A 29 2.10 2.02 6.22
N ILE A 30 2.30 2.96 5.31
CA ILE A 30 1.24 3.49 4.44
C ILE A 30 0.61 2.36 3.63
N LEU A 31 1.39 1.55 2.90
CA LEU A 31 0.84 0.49 2.05
C LEU A 31 0.07 -0.56 2.86
N THR A 32 0.59 -0.99 4.02
CA THR A 32 -0.08 -1.96 4.89
C THR A 32 -1.41 -1.43 5.44
N VAL A 33 -1.43 -0.18 5.92
CA VAL A 33 -2.65 0.43 6.45
C VAL A 33 -3.69 0.65 5.35
N LEU A 34 -3.28 1.08 4.14
CA LEU A 34 -4.20 1.23 3.01
C LEU A 34 -4.77 -0.11 2.52
N ALA A 35 -4.04 -1.21 2.69
CA ALA A 35 -4.47 -2.55 2.27
C ALA A 35 -5.39 -3.25 3.28
N TYR A 36 -5.08 -3.13 4.58
CA TYR A 36 -5.69 -3.96 5.62
C TYR A 36 -6.29 -3.17 6.79
N GLY A 37 -6.09 -1.85 6.82
CA GLY A 37 -6.56 -0.99 7.90
C GLY A 37 -8.07 -0.78 7.86
N GLU A 38 -8.65 -0.56 9.03
CA GLU A 38 -10.03 -0.10 9.17
C GLU A 38 -10.09 1.43 9.09
N TRP A 39 -11.30 2.00 9.05
CA TRP A 39 -11.51 3.44 8.85
C TRP A 39 -10.71 4.31 9.82
N GLU A 40 -10.64 3.97 11.10
CA GLU A 40 -9.90 4.78 12.07
C GLU A 40 -8.38 4.65 11.92
N ASP A 41 -7.88 3.54 11.34
CA ASP A 41 -6.46 3.38 10.98
C ASP A 41 -6.13 4.26 9.78
N ILE A 42 -7.04 4.32 8.79
CA ILE A 42 -6.95 5.23 7.65
C ILE A 42 -6.95 6.69 8.12
N GLN A 43 -7.86 7.05 9.03
CA GLN A 43 -7.89 8.41 9.59
C GLN A 43 -6.60 8.74 10.33
N TRP A 44 -6.05 7.80 11.12
CA TRP A 44 -4.74 7.98 11.74
C TRP A 44 -3.65 8.19 10.70
N LEU A 45 -3.63 7.38 9.64
CA LEU A 45 -2.65 7.47 8.58
C LEU A 45 -2.59 8.87 7.95
N PHE A 46 -3.75 9.41 7.59
CA PHE A 46 -3.85 10.74 7.00
C PHE A 46 -3.52 11.87 7.98
N ARG A 47 -3.79 11.70 9.28
CA ARG A 47 -3.37 12.66 10.31
C ARG A 47 -1.86 12.65 10.55
N THR A 48 -1.24 11.48 10.49
CA THR A 48 0.19 11.29 10.78
C THR A 48 1.07 11.72 9.61
N TYR A 49 0.80 11.23 8.40
CA TYR A 49 1.65 11.48 7.24
C TYR A 49 1.13 12.60 6.33
N GLY A 50 -0.15 12.96 6.43
CA GLY A 50 -0.78 13.95 5.56
C GLY A 50 -1.20 13.38 4.21
N TRP A 51 -2.09 14.11 3.53
CA TRP A 51 -2.67 13.70 2.25
C TRP A 51 -1.62 13.51 1.15
N ASP A 52 -0.73 14.48 0.98
CA ASP A 52 0.26 14.46 -0.11
C ASP A 52 1.25 13.30 0.03
N ALA A 53 1.73 13.00 1.24
CA ALA A 53 2.66 11.89 1.44
C ALA A 53 2.01 10.53 1.14
N VAL A 54 0.76 10.34 1.56
CA VAL A 54 0.01 9.11 1.28
C VAL A 54 -0.24 8.99 -0.24
N ARG A 55 -0.66 10.07 -0.89
CA ARG A 55 -0.86 10.11 -2.35
C ARG A 55 0.43 9.75 -3.10
N ASP A 56 1.56 10.31 -2.69
CA ASP A 56 2.86 10.07 -3.34
C ASP A 56 3.31 8.62 -3.19
N VAL A 57 3.06 7.98 -2.05
CA VAL A 57 3.34 6.55 -1.86
C VAL A 57 2.47 5.69 -2.77
N VAL A 58 1.17 5.97 -2.87
CA VAL A 58 0.27 5.26 -3.78
C VAL A 58 0.69 5.45 -5.24
N ALA A 59 1.07 6.67 -5.64
CA ALA A 59 1.55 6.96 -6.98
C ALA A 59 2.81 6.16 -7.33
N ARG A 60 3.75 6.02 -6.37
CA ARG A 60 4.97 5.22 -6.55
C ARG A 60 4.65 3.72 -6.62
N ASP A 61 3.74 3.22 -5.80
CA ASP A 61 3.36 1.80 -5.83
C ASP A 61 2.70 1.42 -7.17
N LEU A 62 1.88 2.31 -7.75
CA LEU A 62 1.28 2.14 -9.08
C LEU A 62 2.31 1.99 -10.21
N GLN A 63 3.47 2.65 -10.08
CA GLN A 63 4.56 2.64 -11.06
C GLN A 63 5.56 1.51 -10.87
N THR A 64 5.52 0.80 -9.73
CA THR A 64 6.53 -0.19 -9.35
C THR A 64 5.93 -1.59 -9.23
N VAL A 65 6.23 -2.32 -8.14
CA VAL A 65 5.94 -3.75 -7.96
C VAL A 65 4.44 -4.01 -7.69
N ARG A 66 3.65 -2.96 -7.48
CA ARG A 66 2.22 -3.02 -7.10
C ARG A 66 2.02 -3.90 -5.87
N SER A 67 2.54 -3.43 -4.73
CA SER A 67 2.45 -4.13 -3.45
C SER A 67 1.00 -4.20 -2.96
N LEU A 68 0.17 -3.23 -3.34
CA LEU A 68 -1.25 -3.20 -3.01
C LEU A 68 -2.07 -4.12 -3.94
N PRO A 69 -3.12 -4.78 -3.42
CA PRO A 69 -4.06 -5.52 -4.25
C PRO A 69 -4.71 -4.61 -5.33
N PRO A 70 -5.01 -5.11 -6.53
CA PRO A 70 -5.59 -4.29 -7.61
C PRO A 70 -6.88 -3.56 -7.24
N SER A 71 -7.74 -4.18 -6.42
CA SER A 71 -8.98 -3.57 -5.93
C SER A 71 -8.70 -2.37 -5.01
N VAL A 72 -7.71 -2.49 -4.12
CA VAL A 72 -7.27 -1.44 -3.21
C VAL A 72 -6.64 -0.29 -4.00
N LEU A 73 -5.77 -0.60 -4.95
CA LEU A 73 -5.20 0.41 -5.85
C LEU A 73 -6.27 1.16 -6.64
N ASN A 74 -7.28 0.44 -7.14
CA ASN A 74 -8.38 1.06 -7.87
C ASN A 74 -9.19 2.01 -6.98
N LEU A 75 -9.50 1.61 -5.74
CA LEU A 75 -10.17 2.47 -4.77
C LEU A 75 -9.37 3.76 -4.54
N TRP A 76 -8.09 3.65 -4.20
CA TRP A 76 -7.26 4.82 -3.93
C TRP A 76 -6.99 5.67 -5.18
N SER A 77 -7.00 5.08 -6.37
CA SER A 77 -6.93 5.83 -7.62
C SER A 77 -8.13 6.76 -7.81
N ILE A 78 -9.33 6.27 -7.47
CA ILE A 78 -10.55 7.08 -7.51
C ILE A 78 -10.47 8.19 -6.45
N VAL A 79 -10.02 7.87 -5.24
CA VAL A 79 -9.91 8.85 -4.14
C VAL A 79 -8.95 9.99 -4.47
N PHE A 80 -7.76 9.69 -5.02
CA PHE A 80 -6.73 10.71 -5.25
C PHE A 80 -6.86 11.44 -6.59
N TRP A 81 -7.30 10.76 -7.64
CA TRP A 81 -7.31 11.31 -9.01
C TRP A 81 -8.69 11.30 -9.67
N GLY A 82 -9.74 10.85 -8.98
CA GLY A 82 -11.11 10.82 -9.51
C GLY A 82 -11.31 9.87 -10.68
N LYS A 83 -10.36 8.94 -10.90
CA LYS A 83 -10.39 8.02 -12.05
C LYS A 83 -10.07 6.60 -11.60
N PRO A 84 -10.87 5.60 -12.00
CA PRO A 84 -10.53 4.21 -11.76
C PRO A 84 -9.30 3.82 -12.59
N LEU A 85 -8.57 2.82 -12.11
CA LEU A 85 -7.56 2.16 -12.92
C LEU A 85 -8.23 1.45 -14.08
N ARG A 86 -7.51 1.34 -15.20
CA ARG A 86 -7.97 0.50 -16.31
C ARG A 86 -8.22 -0.91 -15.77
N PRO A 87 -9.41 -1.50 -15.99
CA PRO A 87 -9.62 -2.89 -15.62
C PRO A 87 -8.58 -3.76 -16.35
N PRO A 88 -7.99 -4.75 -15.68
CA PRO A 88 -7.05 -5.64 -16.33
C PRO A 88 -7.75 -6.36 -17.48
N GLU A 89 -7.07 -6.46 -18.63
CA GLU A 89 -7.57 -7.21 -19.77
C GLU A 89 -7.78 -8.69 -19.36
N PRO A 90 -8.73 -9.42 -19.97
CA PRO A 90 -8.94 -10.84 -19.65
C PRO A 90 -7.66 -11.69 -19.76
N ARG A 91 -6.73 -11.27 -20.63
CA ARG A 91 -5.41 -11.89 -20.81
C ARG A 91 -4.45 -11.63 -19.65
N GLU A 92 -4.56 -10.46 -19.03
CA GLU A 92 -3.74 -10.06 -17.86
C GLU A 92 -4.24 -10.71 -16.57
N ARG A 93 -5.53 -11.05 -16.50
CA ARG A 93 -6.13 -11.74 -15.35
C ARG A 93 -5.53 -13.13 -15.09
N TRP A 94 -5.03 -13.77 -16.13
CA TRP A 94 -4.37 -15.08 -16.08
C TRP A 94 -2.87 -15.01 -16.37
N ALA A 95 -2.31 -13.80 -16.50
CA ALA A 95 -0.89 -13.62 -16.68
C ALA A 95 -0.17 -14.04 -15.39
N PRO A 96 0.85 -14.92 -15.47
CA PRO A 96 1.66 -15.25 -14.31
C PRO A 96 2.32 -13.98 -13.76
N THR A 97 2.11 -13.67 -12.47
CA THR A 97 2.73 -12.50 -11.81
C THR A 97 4.26 -12.58 -11.78
N ARG A 98 4.82 -13.78 -11.92
CA ARG A 98 6.24 -14.02 -12.23
C ARG A 98 6.37 -14.33 -13.71
N SER A 99 6.96 -13.43 -14.48
CA SER A 99 7.65 -13.85 -15.71
C SER A 99 8.85 -14.71 -15.30
N PRO A 100 9.08 -15.89 -15.91
CA PRO A 100 10.35 -16.57 -15.74
C PRO A 100 11.46 -15.65 -16.26
N GLU A 101 12.53 -15.47 -15.49
CA GLU A 101 13.75 -14.86 -16.02
C GLU A 101 14.19 -15.66 -17.26
N PRO A 102 14.59 -14.99 -18.36
CA PRO A 102 15.16 -15.71 -19.49
C PRO A 102 16.44 -16.41 -19.02
N PRO A 103 16.67 -17.68 -19.43
CA PRO A 103 17.92 -18.36 -19.10
C PRO A 103 19.11 -17.61 -19.72
N SER A 104 20.14 -17.40 -18.88
CA SER A 104 21.44 -16.83 -19.26
C SER A 104 22.17 -17.64 -20.32
#